data_AF-S9SCM9-F1
#
_entry.id   AF-S9SCM9-F1
#
_cell.length_a   1.000
_cell.length_b   1.000
_cell.length_c   1.000
_cell.angle_alpha   90.00
_cell.angle_beta   90.00
_cell.angle_gamma   90.00
#
_symmetry.space_group_name_H-M   'P 1'
#
loop_
_entity.id
_entity.type
_entity.pdbx_description
1 polymer ?
#
loop_
_entity_poly.entity_id
_entity_poly.type
_entity_poly.pdbx_seq_one_letter_code
_entity_poly.pdbx_strand_id
1 'polypeptide(L)'
;MTSLPPSLPDQILTALRQMGSRPALSSGERNWSGADLAALCDSATARLDSHPGDSLPWPPATADDPTLLPTRLAALRLGQPPEATAIRSLSDHFPPGSRLTLLAPLSGFGGNAALACWRSGGHVLHQPGADSSPGRALRQLEQNPTEVAALSAPLLRALSHHPALALADFGPLRHILHDAGTLSATETAPWRNRDIPLIGLPLATSTTDWLAEAEAAVETDMAGFDFAATVATVERLGYTALLSMLNALLRRGLFTRPEARHDTAEILLRAKVAEEHQPLIRRWLRVLEEHGLLHRDGARWRAAPAVEDYTDDALARAWDGLERDWRIDTGGNGTIAYARSNTECLPDLMAGQVRAVHLLFPEGRTDLACALYREPVSARYQHRMAAAMVSRIAADWSGQAPLRLLEVGAGTGATSETLLPALAATGCALEYWFTDVSRFFLDQEAGWLAAYPFVRRCRYDIDLPPIAQGHAAGSFDVVIAGGALNAARDTDASVSWLRELLRPGGWLVLTEPTIEEVWVMASQAFMLAEARDGRRHTDATFLSLPQWHAVLDRAGLHRVATLPRPDHPLARLGHLVFLAQAGREEPT
;
A
#
# COMPACT_ATOMS: atom_id res chain seq x y z
N MET A 1 -11.34 34.83 -14.68
CA MET A 1 -10.04 34.19 -14.41
C MET A 1 -9.60 34.55 -13.01
N THR A 2 -10.07 33.81 -12.00
CA THR A 2 -9.56 33.90 -10.63
C THR A 2 -8.21 33.18 -10.60
N SER A 3 -7.12 33.91 -10.37
CA SER A 3 -5.79 33.33 -10.19
C SER A 3 -5.83 32.33 -9.04
N LEU A 4 -5.34 31.11 -9.27
CA LEU A 4 -5.14 30.13 -8.20
C LEU A 4 -4.26 30.76 -7.10
N PRO A 5 -4.54 30.48 -5.80
CA PRO A 5 -3.71 30.99 -4.71
C PRO A 5 -2.26 30.48 -4.87
N PRO A 6 -1.24 31.27 -4.47
CA PRO A 6 0.15 30.88 -4.58
C PRO A 6 0.41 29.59 -3.79
N SER A 7 1.24 28.71 -4.34
CA SER A 7 1.59 27.44 -3.69
C SER A 7 2.29 27.69 -2.35
N LEU A 8 2.26 26.72 -1.42
CA LEU A 8 2.95 26.86 -0.13
C LEU A 8 4.45 27.21 -0.28
N PRO A 9 5.22 26.56 -1.19
CA PRO A 9 6.61 26.95 -1.45
C PRO A 9 6.75 28.38 -1.94
N ASP A 10 5.86 28.83 -2.83
CA ASP A 10 5.89 30.20 -3.34
C ASP A 10 5.59 31.23 -2.24
N GLN A 11 4.72 30.89 -1.28
CA GLN A 11 4.45 31.72 -0.11
C GLN A 11 5.69 31.88 0.77
N ILE A 12 6.39 30.79 1.08
CA ILE A 12 7.64 30.82 1.87
C ILE A 12 8.72 31.61 1.13
N LEU A 13 8.91 31.35 -0.16
CA LEU A 13 9.91 32.06 -0.97
C LEU A 13 9.60 33.56 -1.08
N THR A 14 8.32 33.91 -1.19
CA THR A 14 7.87 35.32 -1.16
C THR A 14 8.20 35.96 0.18
N ALA A 15 7.94 35.28 1.30
CA ALA A 15 8.28 35.79 2.63
C ALA A 15 9.80 36.01 2.79
N LEU A 16 10.64 35.05 2.36
CA LEU A 16 12.10 35.21 2.35
C LEU A 16 12.56 36.42 1.53
N ARG A 17 11.99 36.61 0.33
CA ARG A 17 12.29 37.77 -0.51
C ARG A 17 11.87 39.09 0.15
N GLN A 18 10.76 39.11 0.86
CA GLN A 18 10.30 40.27 1.66
C GLN A 18 11.17 40.53 2.90
N MET A 19 11.87 39.52 3.42
CA MET A 19 12.84 39.71 4.49
C MET A 19 14.08 40.49 4.00
N GLY A 20 14.48 40.29 2.73
CA GLY A 20 15.58 41.03 2.12
C GLY A 20 16.90 40.80 2.88
N SER A 21 17.57 41.88 3.31
CA SER A 21 18.82 41.81 4.08
C SER A 21 18.63 41.45 5.56
N ARG A 22 17.38 41.29 6.04
CA ARG A 22 17.12 40.87 7.42
C ARG A 22 17.54 39.41 7.63
N PRO A 23 18.05 39.06 8.82
CA PRO A 23 18.46 37.69 9.13
C PRO A 23 17.24 36.76 9.13
N ALA A 24 17.36 35.62 8.46
CA ALA A 24 16.32 34.61 8.32
C ALA A 24 16.75 33.25 8.91
N LEU A 25 18.04 32.94 8.87
CA LEU A 25 18.63 31.78 9.55
C LEU A 25 19.96 32.15 10.19
N SER A 26 20.17 31.72 11.43
CA SER A 26 21.44 31.79 12.14
C SER A 26 21.79 30.38 12.60
N SER A 27 22.97 29.87 12.23
CA SER A 27 23.44 28.55 12.65
C SER A 27 24.92 28.58 12.99
N GLY A 28 25.24 28.34 14.26
CA GLY A 28 26.61 28.54 14.76
C GLY A 28 27.07 29.98 14.53
N GLU A 29 28.22 30.16 13.87
CA GLU A 29 28.77 31.48 13.51
C GLU A 29 28.24 32.04 12.18
N ARG A 30 27.44 31.25 11.44
CA ARG A 30 26.93 31.64 10.12
C ARG A 30 25.55 32.26 10.22
N ASN A 31 25.35 33.33 9.44
CA ASN A 31 24.08 34.02 9.31
C ASN A 31 23.70 34.10 7.82
N TRP A 32 22.43 33.87 7.52
CA TRP A 32 21.87 34.03 6.18
C TRP A 32 20.70 35.01 6.24
N SER A 33 20.73 35.98 5.33
CA SER A 33 19.60 36.88 5.10
C SER A 33 18.49 36.18 4.31
N GLY A 34 17.30 36.77 4.30
CA GLY A 34 16.20 36.29 3.45
C GLY A 34 16.58 36.26 1.97
N ALA A 35 17.35 37.24 1.50
CA ALA A 35 17.87 37.29 0.15
C ALA A 35 18.87 36.16 -0.15
N ASP A 36 19.77 35.84 0.78
CA ASP A 36 20.74 34.75 0.63
C ASP A 36 20.02 33.40 0.50
N LEU A 37 19.03 33.15 1.36
CA LEU A 37 18.28 31.89 1.34
C LEU A 37 17.41 31.76 0.10
N ALA A 38 16.76 32.85 -0.34
CA ALA A 38 15.98 32.84 -1.58
C ALA A 38 16.87 32.52 -2.79
N ALA A 39 18.07 33.12 -2.87
CA ALA A 39 19.04 32.83 -3.93
C ALA A 39 19.55 31.38 -3.88
N LEU A 40 19.78 30.83 -2.69
CA LEU A 40 20.14 29.42 -2.52
C LEU A 40 19.02 28.48 -2.98
N CYS A 41 17.75 28.81 -2.68
CA CYS A 41 16.59 28.04 -3.15
C CYS A 41 16.46 28.07 -4.67
N ASP A 42 16.61 29.25 -5.28
CA ASP A 42 16.55 29.41 -6.74
C ASP A 42 17.70 28.63 -7.42
N SER A 43 18.91 28.67 -6.84
CA SER A 43 20.06 27.86 -7.31
C SER A 43 19.82 26.35 -7.17
N ALA A 44 19.23 25.91 -6.05
CA ALA A 44 18.89 24.50 -5.84
C ALA A 44 17.81 24.03 -6.82
N THR A 45 16.77 24.85 -7.05
CA THR A 45 15.71 24.56 -8.03
C THR A 45 16.29 24.37 -9.43
N ALA A 46 17.14 25.30 -9.89
CA ALA A 46 17.77 25.21 -11.21
C ALA A 46 18.69 23.97 -11.38
N ARG A 47 19.35 23.52 -10.30
CA ARG A 47 20.13 22.28 -10.32
C ARG A 47 19.25 21.04 -10.45
N LEU A 48 18.13 21.01 -9.74
CA LEU A 48 17.19 19.89 -9.78
C LEU A 48 16.46 19.80 -11.12
N ASP A 49 16.08 20.95 -11.72
CA ASP A 49 15.46 20.99 -13.05
C ASP A 49 16.39 20.51 -14.17
N SER A 50 17.71 20.71 -14.03
CA SER A 50 18.71 20.34 -15.05
C SER A 50 19.11 18.86 -15.00
N HIS A 51 18.80 18.14 -13.92
CA HIS A 51 19.15 16.74 -13.73
C HIS A 51 17.95 15.94 -13.17
N PRO A 52 16.86 15.77 -13.95
CA PRO A 52 15.61 15.13 -13.49
C PRO A 52 15.74 13.63 -13.14
N GLY A 53 16.94 13.04 -13.28
CA GLY A 53 17.25 11.65 -12.92
C GLY A 53 18.26 11.48 -11.77
N ASP A 54 18.82 12.57 -11.24
CA ASP A 54 19.64 12.48 -10.03
C ASP A 54 18.70 12.38 -8.84
N SER A 55 18.72 11.23 -8.15
CA SER A 55 18.09 11.10 -6.84
C SER A 55 18.61 12.24 -5.96
N LEU A 56 17.72 13.11 -5.48
CA LEU A 56 18.02 14.09 -4.44
C LEU A 56 18.86 13.38 -3.38
N PRO A 57 20.14 13.76 -3.16
CA PRO A 57 20.89 13.20 -2.05
C PRO A 57 20.23 13.77 -0.79
N TRP A 58 19.18 13.11 -0.30
CA TRP A 58 18.65 13.39 1.01
C TRP A 58 19.73 12.93 1.98
N PRO A 59 20.36 13.84 2.71
CA PRO A 59 21.33 13.39 3.69
C PRO A 59 20.59 12.59 4.78
N PRO A 60 21.31 11.76 5.55
CA PRO A 60 20.69 10.86 6.52
C PRO A 60 19.71 11.60 7.45
N ALA A 61 18.72 10.89 8.01
CA ALA A 61 17.72 11.46 8.92
C ALA A 61 18.30 12.17 10.16
N THR A 62 19.60 12.08 10.42
CA THR A 62 20.35 12.78 11.47
C THR A 62 21.16 13.98 10.95
N ALA A 63 21.00 14.35 9.68
CA ALA A 63 21.76 15.43 9.06
C ALA A 63 21.27 16.78 9.57
N ASP A 64 22.20 17.51 10.17
CA ASP A 64 21.95 18.78 10.85
C ASP A 64 22.65 19.94 10.14
N ASP A 65 22.52 19.96 8.80
CA ASP A 65 23.14 20.95 7.92
C ASP A 65 22.12 22.05 7.54
N PRO A 66 22.39 23.33 7.87
CA PRO A 66 21.57 24.48 7.50
C PRO A 66 21.28 24.62 6.00
N THR A 67 22.16 24.11 5.14
CA THR A 67 22.01 24.15 3.68
C THR A 67 20.90 23.23 3.17
N LEU A 68 20.33 22.38 4.02
CA LEU A 68 19.19 21.52 3.70
C LEU A 68 17.88 22.26 3.59
N LEU A 69 17.69 23.34 4.35
CA LEU A 69 16.44 24.09 4.32
C LEU A 69 16.17 24.70 2.93
N PRO A 70 17.13 25.37 2.26
CA PRO A 70 16.94 25.81 0.88
C PRO A 70 16.67 24.69 -0.13
N THR A 71 17.40 23.57 -0.01
CA THR A 71 17.22 22.41 -0.90
C THR A 71 15.85 21.76 -0.72
N ARG A 72 15.38 21.65 0.53
CA ARG A 72 14.06 21.13 0.87
C ARG A 72 12.93 22.03 0.35
N LEU A 73 13.08 23.34 0.46
CA LEU A 73 12.13 24.29 -0.13
C LEU A 73 12.11 24.20 -1.66
N ALA A 74 13.26 24.00 -2.30
CA ALA A 74 13.35 23.79 -3.75
C ALA A 74 12.66 22.47 -4.17
N ALA A 75 12.89 21.38 -3.46
CA ALA A 75 12.22 20.09 -3.72
C ALA A 75 10.69 20.19 -3.57
N LEU A 76 10.21 20.85 -2.50
CA LEU A 76 8.79 21.15 -2.27
C LEU A 76 8.12 21.90 -3.43
N ARG A 77 8.89 22.74 -4.15
CA ARG A 77 8.42 23.53 -5.30
C ARG A 77 8.28 22.69 -6.58
N LEU A 78 9.07 21.63 -6.72
CA LEU A 78 9.12 20.77 -7.92
C LEU A 78 8.18 19.55 -7.85
N GLY A 79 7.68 19.18 -6.68
CA GLY A 79 6.66 18.15 -6.49
C GLY A 79 6.20 18.11 -5.03
N GLN A 80 4.91 17.94 -4.76
CA GLN A 80 4.36 18.01 -3.40
C GLN A 80 4.78 16.78 -2.58
N PRO A 81 5.68 16.90 -1.59
CA PRO A 81 5.94 15.85 -0.63
C PRO A 81 4.83 15.83 0.44
N PRO A 82 4.72 14.74 1.24
CA PRO A 82 3.78 14.64 2.38
C PRO A 82 3.95 15.73 3.46
N GLU A 83 5.01 16.54 3.40
CA GLU A 83 5.37 17.52 4.42
C GLU A 83 4.61 18.86 4.31
N ALA A 84 4.01 19.16 3.15
CA ALA A 84 3.33 20.44 2.92
C ALA A 84 2.15 20.67 3.90
N THR A 85 1.46 19.59 4.29
CA THR A 85 0.38 19.63 5.29
C THR A 85 0.93 19.95 6.69
N ALA A 86 2.06 19.33 7.06
CA ALA A 86 2.73 19.58 8.33
C ALA A 86 3.18 21.05 8.46
N ILE A 87 3.81 21.61 7.42
CA ILE A 87 4.25 23.00 7.40
C ILE A 87 3.05 23.97 7.50
N ARG A 88 1.93 23.66 6.84
CA ARG A 88 0.69 24.45 6.95
C ARG A 88 0.18 24.48 8.38
N SER A 89 0.03 23.31 9.03
CA SER A 89 -0.41 23.22 10.42
C SER A 89 0.54 23.93 11.38
N LEU A 90 1.84 23.84 11.14
CA LEU A 90 2.86 24.51 11.93
C LEU A 90 2.76 26.04 11.84
N SER A 91 2.33 26.57 10.70
CA SER A 91 2.32 28.02 10.44
C SER A 91 1.42 28.79 11.41
N ASP A 92 0.34 28.16 11.91
CA ASP A 92 -0.60 28.79 12.85
C ASP A 92 0.03 29.07 14.22
N HIS A 93 1.16 28.42 14.52
CA HIS A 93 1.91 28.61 15.75
C HIS A 93 2.96 29.72 15.67
N PHE A 94 3.16 30.32 14.50
CA PHE A 94 4.13 31.40 14.31
C PHE A 94 3.44 32.74 14.02
N PRO A 95 3.30 33.62 15.04
CA PRO A 95 3.00 35.03 14.81
C PRO A 95 3.93 35.66 13.75
N PRO A 96 3.48 36.68 12.99
CA PRO A 96 4.33 37.33 12.00
C PRO A 96 5.64 37.86 12.60
N GLY A 97 6.78 37.45 12.03
CA GLY A 97 8.11 37.85 12.49
C GLY A 97 8.63 37.12 13.73
N SER A 98 8.04 35.97 14.08
CA SER A 98 8.45 35.16 15.24
C SER A 98 9.93 34.78 15.24
N ARG A 99 10.48 34.59 16.43
CA ARG A 99 11.84 34.03 16.63
C ARG A 99 11.74 32.58 17.07
N LEU A 100 12.14 31.68 16.19
CA LEU A 100 12.18 30.23 16.43
C LEU A 100 13.58 29.82 16.89
N THR A 101 13.70 29.14 18.03
CA THR A 101 14.91 28.37 18.37
C THR A 101 14.71 26.91 18.03
N LEU A 102 15.55 26.39 17.14
CA LEU A 102 15.48 25.03 16.64
C LEU A 102 16.50 24.15 17.35
N LEU A 103 16.00 23.18 18.13
CA LEU A 103 16.78 22.18 18.87
C LEU A 103 16.39 20.75 18.45
N ALA A 104 15.79 20.62 17.26
CA ALA A 104 15.44 19.36 16.62
C ALA A 104 16.15 19.28 15.25
N PRO A 105 16.49 18.08 14.76
CA PRO A 105 17.19 17.91 13.49
C PRO A 105 16.47 18.58 12.29
N LEU A 106 17.27 19.21 11.43
CA LEU A 106 16.80 19.89 10.22
C LEU A 106 16.23 18.95 9.13
N SER A 107 16.58 17.67 9.20
CA SER A 107 16.12 16.59 8.31
C SER A 107 14.64 16.21 8.48
N GLY A 108 14.00 16.53 9.61
CA GLY A 108 12.63 16.08 9.91
C GLY A 108 11.72 17.20 10.43
N PHE A 109 11.08 16.97 11.58
CA PHE A 109 10.20 17.94 12.26
C PHE A 109 10.83 19.34 12.37
N GLY A 110 12.13 19.43 12.71
CA GLY A 110 12.84 20.70 12.81
C GLY A 110 12.89 21.46 11.48
N GLY A 111 13.08 20.74 10.37
CA GLY A 111 13.03 21.32 9.02
C GLY A 111 11.66 21.93 8.70
N ASN A 112 10.58 21.22 9.03
CA ASN A 112 9.21 21.71 8.82
C ASN A 112 8.91 22.95 9.65
N ALA A 113 9.35 22.98 10.92
CA ALA A 113 9.19 24.13 11.80
C ALA A 113 9.95 25.36 11.29
N ALA A 114 11.16 25.17 10.76
CA ALA A 114 11.95 26.24 10.16
C ALA A 114 11.26 26.85 8.92
N LEU A 115 10.73 26.01 8.03
CA LEU A 115 10.00 26.47 6.84
C LEU A 115 8.69 27.20 7.20
N ALA A 116 7.97 26.71 8.21
CA ALA A 116 6.77 27.37 8.72
C ALA A 116 7.09 28.74 9.35
N CYS A 117 8.18 28.84 10.11
CA CYS A 117 8.68 30.10 10.64
C CYS A 117 9.00 31.09 9.50
N TRP A 118 9.69 30.66 8.45
CA TRP A 118 9.96 31.54 7.29
C TRP A 118 8.70 32.00 6.58
N ARG A 119 7.66 31.17 6.48
CA ARG A 119 6.36 31.57 5.92
C ARG A 119 5.75 32.76 6.68
N SER A 120 5.94 32.81 8.00
CA SER A 120 5.52 33.94 8.85
C SER A 120 6.44 35.16 8.77
N GLY A 121 7.52 35.11 7.98
CA GLY A 121 8.57 36.13 7.93
C GLY A 121 9.47 36.14 9.17
N GLY A 122 9.53 35.01 9.88
CA GLY A 122 10.26 34.84 11.14
C GLY A 122 11.73 34.47 10.97
N HIS A 123 12.49 34.60 12.07
CA HIS A 123 13.91 34.27 12.14
C HIS A 123 14.12 32.91 12.82
N VAL A 124 14.93 32.06 12.20
CA VAL A 124 15.28 30.74 12.73
C VAL A 124 16.68 30.79 13.33
N LEU A 125 16.79 30.47 14.60
CA LEU A 125 18.06 30.23 15.30
C LEU A 125 18.26 28.73 15.47
N HIS A 126 19.17 28.17 14.67
CA HIS A 126 19.55 26.77 14.70
C HIS A 126 20.87 26.59 15.47
N GLN A 127 20.96 25.58 16.34
CA GLN A 127 22.18 25.29 17.09
C GLN A 127 22.60 23.84 16.90
N PRO A 128 23.62 23.58 16.08
CA PRO A 128 24.05 22.21 15.77
C PRO A 128 24.43 21.41 17.02
N GLY A 129 23.85 20.21 17.14
CA GLY A 129 24.11 19.26 18.21
C GLY A 129 23.61 19.67 19.60
N ALA A 130 22.69 20.63 19.69
CA ALA A 130 22.07 21.02 20.97
C ALA A 130 21.03 20.00 21.48
N ASP A 131 20.50 19.15 20.61
CA ASP A 131 19.62 18.02 20.92
C ASP A 131 20.30 16.92 21.76
N SER A 132 21.62 16.80 21.64
CA SER A 132 22.43 15.81 22.35
C SER A 132 22.73 16.14 23.83
N SER A 133 22.43 17.37 24.29
CA SER A 133 22.76 17.82 25.66
C SER A 133 21.68 18.72 26.26
N PRO A 134 20.89 18.23 27.24
CA PRO A 134 19.83 19.00 27.90
C PRO A 134 20.31 20.30 28.54
N GLY A 135 21.49 20.30 29.17
CA GLY A 135 22.07 21.51 29.76
C GLY A 135 22.47 22.56 28.73
N ARG A 136 22.94 22.13 27.54
CA ARG A 136 23.22 23.05 26.42
C ARG A 136 21.92 23.61 25.85
N ALA A 137 20.89 22.78 25.68
CA ALA A 137 19.57 23.20 25.22
C ALA A 137 18.94 24.26 26.14
N LEU A 138 18.96 24.05 27.47
CA LEU A 138 18.46 25.03 28.43
C LEU A 138 19.18 26.37 28.27
N ARG A 139 20.51 26.36 28.27
CA ARG A 139 21.30 27.58 28.09
C ARG A 139 20.95 28.32 26.80
N GLN A 140 20.68 27.59 25.71
CA GLN A 140 20.28 28.21 24.44
C GLN A 140 18.90 28.86 24.51
N LEU A 141 17.94 28.24 25.19
CA LEU A 141 16.62 28.82 25.39
C LEU A 141 16.65 30.06 26.30
N GLU A 142 17.58 30.13 27.25
CA GLU A 142 17.74 31.30 28.13
C GLU A 142 18.50 32.46 27.48
N GLN A 143 19.57 32.16 26.74
CA GLN A 143 20.49 33.19 26.22
C GLN A 143 19.95 33.90 24.98
N ASN A 144 18.99 33.29 24.29
CA ASN A 144 18.44 33.83 23.06
C ASN A 144 17.01 34.30 23.27
N PRO A 145 16.60 35.42 22.63
CA PRO A 145 15.22 35.90 22.71
C PRO A 145 14.31 35.01 21.86
N THR A 146 13.92 33.87 22.43
CA THR A 146 13.11 32.82 21.80
C THR A 146 11.64 33.02 22.09
N GLU A 147 10.81 33.16 21.06
CA GLU A 147 9.35 33.22 21.22
C GLU A 147 8.69 31.85 21.06
N VAL A 148 9.25 31.03 20.17
CA VAL A 148 8.82 29.65 19.91
C VAL A 148 10.06 28.77 19.90
N ALA A 149 9.99 27.61 20.55
CA ALA A 149 11.06 26.61 20.47
C ALA A 149 10.54 25.32 19.84
N ALA A 150 11.34 24.68 18.98
CA ALA A 150 11.05 23.36 18.42
C ALA A 150 12.05 22.35 18.99
N LEU A 151 11.55 21.41 19.79
CA LEU A 151 12.35 20.41 20.49
C LEU A 151 12.00 19.00 20.00
N SER A 152 13.02 18.14 19.88
CA SER A 152 12.80 16.72 19.65
C SER A 152 12.26 16.02 20.90
N ALA A 153 11.54 14.92 20.73
CA ALA A 153 10.96 14.14 21.81
C ALA A 153 12.02 13.65 22.80
N PRO A 154 13.18 13.10 22.37
CA PRO A 154 14.23 12.70 23.29
C PRO A 154 14.74 13.86 24.14
N LEU A 155 14.94 15.04 23.54
CA LEU A 155 15.41 16.22 24.25
C LEU A 155 14.36 16.73 25.25
N LEU A 156 13.10 16.82 24.84
CA LEU A 156 12.02 17.30 25.70
C LEU A 156 11.84 16.40 26.93
N ARG A 157 11.90 15.08 26.75
CA ARG A 157 11.86 14.10 27.84
C ARG A 157 13.06 14.26 28.76
N ALA A 158 14.26 14.36 28.19
CA ALA A 158 15.49 14.56 28.98
C ALA A 158 15.47 15.87 29.79
N LEU A 159 14.93 16.95 29.21
CA LEU A 159 14.76 18.24 29.89
C LEU A 159 13.78 18.15 31.06
N SER A 160 12.68 17.40 30.92
CA SER A 160 11.67 17.28 31.98
C SER A 160 12.22 16.69 33.28
N HIS A 161 13.33 15.96 33.20
CA HIS A 161 14.05 15.39 34.35
C HIS A 161 15.32 16.16 34.74
N HIS A 162 15.67 17.22 34.02
CA HIS A 162 16.93 17.93 34.22
C HIS A 162 16.80 18.97 35.36
N PRO A 163 17.66 18.94 36.39
CA PRO A 163 17.51 19.79 37.58
C PRO A 163 17.60 21.30 37.26
N ALA A 164 18.40 21.69 36.26
CA ALA A 164 18.52 23.09 35.86
C ALA A 164 17.25 23.66 35.22
N LEU A 165 16.32 22.82 34.72
CA LEU A 165 15.03 23.29 34.20
C LEU A 165 14.24 24.04 35.28
N ALA A 166 14.39 23.61 36.55
CA ALA A 166 13.74 24.25 37.69
C ALA A 166 14.20 25.70 37.92
N LEU A 167 15.42 26.04 37.50
CA LEU A 167 16.05 27.34 37.71
C LEU A 167 16.07 28.20 36.44
N ALA A 168 15.63 27.65 35.30
CA ALA A 168 15.77 28.30 34.02
C ALA A 168 14.76 29.43 33.80
N ASP A 169 15.22 30.54 33.22
CA ASP A 169 14.40 31.69 32.82
C ASP A 169 14.31 31.79 31.30
N PHE A 170 13.12 31.52 30.76
CA PHE A 170 12.88 31.47 29.32
C PHE A 170 12.36 32.79 28.73
N GLY A 171 12.31 33.86 29.53
CA GLY A 171 11.99 35.21 29.08
C GLY A 171 10.75 35.29 28.16
N PRO A 172 10.90 35.53 26.84
CA PRO A 172 9.79 35.70 25.90
C PRO A 172 9.16 34.40 25.36
N LEU A 173 9.57 33.22 25.83
CA LEU A 173 9.10 31.93 25.31
C LEU A 173 7.61 31.74 25.52
N ARG A 174 6.85 31.64 24.42
CA ARG A 174 5.38 31.55 24.44
C ARG A 174 4.89 30.12 24.49
N HIS A 175 5.53 29.22 23.75
CA HIS A 175 5.18 27.80 23.70
C HIS A 175 6.32 26.99 23.06
N ILE A 176 6.25 25.68 23.25
CA ILE A 176 7.20 24.72 22.70
C ILE A 176 6.46 23.77 21.76
N LEU A 177 6.94 23.66 20.53
CA LEU A 177 6.51 22.67 19.55
C LEU A 177 7.35 21.41 19.72
N HIS A 178 6.72 20.24 19.66
CA HIS A 178 7.42 18.97 19.79
C HIS A 178 6.84 17.83 18.95
N ASP A 179 7.68 16.84 18.68
CA ASP A 179 7.37 15.60 17.97
C ASP A 179 7.26 14.40 18.92
N ALA A 180 6.88 14.58 20.18
CA ALA A 180 6.69 13.44 21.12
C ALA A 180 5.35 12.68 20.97
N GLY A 181 4.43 13.16 20.12
CA GLY A 181 3.07 12.61 20.00
C GLY A 181 2.24 12.83 21.27
N THR A 182 2.39 11.94 22.25
CA THR A 182 1.80 12.07 23.59
C THR A 182 2.87 12.16 24.67
N LEU A 183 2.67 13.06 25.63
CA LEU A 183 3.53 13.25 26.80
C LEU A 183 2.76 12.90 28.08
N SER A 184 3.44 12.25 29.02
CA SER A 184 2.92 11.93 30.35
C SER A 184 2.70 13.18 31.21
N ALA A 185 1.90 13.04 32.26
CA ALA A 185 1.70 14.11 33.25
C ALA A 185 3.03 14.56 33.88
N THR A 186 3.95 13.62 34.12
CA THR A 186 5.29 13.89 34.66
C THR A 186 6.19 14.65 33.69
N GLU A 187 6.15 14.34 32.40
CA GLU A 187 6.94 15.06 31.38
C GLU A 187 6.42 16.48 31.12
N THR A 188 5.10 16.68 31.26
CA THR A 188 4.46 17.99 31.04
C THR A 188 4.47 18.90 32.27
N ALA A 189 4.53 18.35 33.49
CA ALA A 189 4.44 19.11 34.74
C ALA A 189 5.46 20.26 34.87
N PRO A 190 6.76 20.09 34.56
CA PRO A 190 7.74 21.17 34.69
C PRO A 190 7.43 22.40 33.83
N TRP A 191 6.78 22.19 32.68
CA TRP A 191 6.44 23.22 31.70
C TRP A 191 5.09 23.86 32.00
N ARG A 192 4.10 23.05 32.43
CA ARG A 192 2.80 23.55 32.90
C ARG A 192 2.94 24.50 34.09
N ASN A 193 3.83 24.19 35.04
CA ASN A 193 4.09 25.05 36.19
C ASN A 193 4.69 26.43 35.83
N ARG A 194 5.08 26.62 34.55
CA ARG A 194 5.66 27.86 34.02
C ARG A 194 4.73 28.57 33.03
N ASP A 195 3.50 28.09 32.85
CA ASP A 195 2.56 28.58 31.83
C ASP A 195 3.13 28.54 30.40
N ILE A 196 4.05 27.60 30.12
CA ILE A 196 4.60 27.37 28.78
C ILE A 196 3.87 26.16 28.17
N PRO A 197 2.95 26.37 27.21
CA PRO A 197 2.25 25.28 26.57
C PRO A 197 3.22 24.40 25.78
N LEU A 198 3.08 23.09 25.96
CA LEU A 198 3.70 22.09 25.09
C LEU A 198 2.67 21.73 24.02
N ILE A 199 2.96 22.13 22.79
CA ILE A 199 2.11 21.86 21.63
C ILE A 199 2.72 20.67 20.92
N GLY A 200 2.15 19.51 21.22
CA GLY A 200 2.39 18.30 20.47
C GLY A 200 1.76 18.43 19.11
N LEU A 201 2.60 18.47 18.09
CA LEU A 201 2.10 18.27 16.75
C LEU A 201 1.92 16.77 16.56
N PRO A 202 0.91 16.34 15.80
CA PRO A 202 0.78 14.94 15.47
C PRO A 202 2.10 14.49 14.82
N LEU A 203 2.89 13.70 15.56
CA LEU A 203 3.92 12.84 14.98
C LEU A 203 3.23 12.12 13.85
N ALA A 204 3.63 12.39 12.61
CA ALA A 204 3.24 11.64 11.43
C ALA A 204 1.84 11.03 11.59
N THR A 205 0.79 11.87 11.59
CA THR A 205 -0.59 11.55 11.21
C THR A 205 -1.25 10.33 11.90
N SER A 206 -2.48 10.42 12.38
CA SER A 206 -3.18 9.19 12.82
C SER A 206 -3.15 8.17 11.68
N THR A 207 -3.19 6.85 11.94
CA THR A 207 -3.29 5.86 10.85
C THR A 207 -4.42 6.21 9.88
N THR A 208 -5.49 6.84 10.37
CA THR A 208 -6.59 7.44 9.58
C THR A 208 -6.14 8.49 8.56
N ASP A 209 -5.17 9.32 8.92
CA ASP A 209 -4.65 10.38 8.05
C ASP A 209 -3.65 9.80 7.03
N TRP A 210 -2.86 8.76 7.38
CA TRP A 210 -2.02 8.02 6.40
C TRP A 210 -2.87 7.39 5.31
N LEU A 211 -3.98 6.77 5.72
CA LEU A 211 -4.91 6.13 4.81
C LEU A 211 -5.51 7.14 3.84
N ALA A 212 -5.98 8.28 4.35
CA ALA A 212 -6.56 9.32 3.50
C ALA A 212 -5.54 9.90 2.50
N GLU A 213 -4.29 10.13 2.93
CA GLU A 213 -3.21 10.60 2.06
C GLU A 213 -2.85 9.57 0.98
N ALA A 214 -2.71 8.29 1.36
CA ALA A 214 -2.41 7.20 0.45
C ALA A 214 -3.54 6.99 -0.57
N GLU A 215 -4.80 6.96 -0.11
CA GLU A 215 -5.98 6.90 -0.98
C GLU A 215 -5.97 8.05 -1.98
N ALA A 216 -5.83 9.31 -1.53
CA ALA A 216 -5.80 10.46 -2.43
C ALA A 216 -4.66 10.40 -3.47
N ALA A 217 -3.49 9.90 -3.09
CA ALA A 217 -2.35 9.73 -4.00
C ALA A 217 -2.62 8.64 -5.05
N VAL A 218 -3.16 7.49 -4.63
CA VAL A 218 -3.55 6.40 -5.55
C VAL A 218 -4.66 6.84 -6.49
N GLU A 219 -5.68 7.54 -6.00
CA GLU A 219 -6.75 8.11 -6.82
C GLU A 219 -6.18 9.06 -7.89
N THR A 220 -5.22 9.92 -7.50
CA THR A 220 -4.59 10.85 -8.43
C THR A 220 -3.79 10.13 -9.50
N ASP A 221 -3.02 9.10 -9.14
CA ASP A 221 -2.25 8.30 -10.11
C ASP A 221 -3.17 7.48 -11.04
N MET A 222 -4.36 7.13 -10.57
CA MET A 222 -5.36 6.35 -11.31
C MET A 222 -6.45 7.19 -11.97
N ALA A 223 -6.34 8.52 -11.97
CA ALA A 223 -7.34 9.43 -12.53
C ALA A 223 -7.63 9.23 -14.02
N GLY A 224 -6.77 8.49 -14.74
CA GLY A 224 -6.97 8.11 -16.14
C GLY A 224 -7.90 6.90 -16.35
N PHE A 225 -8.31 6.19 -15.29
CA PHE A 225 -9.20 5.03 -15.38
C PHE A 225 -10.65 5.42 -15.09
N ASP A 226 -11.59 4.87 -15.86
CA ASP A 226 -13.02 4.94 -15.55
C ASP A 226 -13.43 3.72 -14.74
N PHE A 227 -13.40 3.83 -13.41
CA PHE A 227 -13.72 2.71 -12.53
C PHE A 227 -15.14 2.17 -12.71
N ALA A 228 -16.11 2.99 -13.12
CA ALA A 228 -17.46 2.51 -13.36
C ALA A 228 -17.51 1.63 -14.62
N ALA A 229 -16.82 2.05 -15.69
CA ALA A 229 -16.67 1.25 -16.90
C ALA A 229 -15.85 -0.03 -16.65
N THR A 230 -14.80 0.05 -15.83
CA THR A 230 -14.04 -1.12 -15.38
C THR A 230 -14.96 -2.14 -14.71
N VAL A 231 -15.75 -1.72 -13.72
CA VAL A 231 -16.66 -2.61 -12.99
C VAL A 231 -17.64 -3.28 -13.95
N ALA A 232 -18.27 -2.52 -14.84
CA ALA A 232 -19.18 -3.06 -15.84
C ALA A 232 -18.51 -4.08 -16.79
N THR A 233 -17.25 -3.84 -17.15
CA THR A 233 -16.47 -4.75 -18.00
C THR A 233 -16.16 -6.06 -17.29
N VAL A 234 -15.75 -6.02 -16.02
CA VAL A 234 -15.48 -7.22 -15.21
C VAL A 234 -16.77 -8.01 -14.93
N GLU A 235 -17.89 -7.33 -14.65
CA GLU A 235 -19.20 -8.00 -14.49
C GLU A 235 -19.63 -8.72 -15.78
N ARG A 236 -19.40 -8.10 -16.94
CA ARG A 236 -19.63 -8.73 -18.25
C ARG A 236 -18.68 -9.89 -18.53
N LEU A 237 -17.43 -9.83 -18.08
CA LEU A 237 -16.51 -10.97 -18.12
C LEU A 237 -17.08 -12.15 -17.32
N GLY A 238 -17.52 -11.91 -16.08
CA GLY A 238 -18.16 -12.93 -15.26
C GLY A 238 -19.40 -13.55 -15.94
N TYR A 239 -20.29 -12.72 -16.49
CA TYR A 239 -21.49 -13.20 -17.18
C TYR A 239 -21.16 -13.98 -18.47
N THR A 240 -20.19 -13.53 -19.25
CA THR A 240 -19.73 -14.25 -20.46
C THR A 240 -19.10 -15.59 -20.11
N ALA A 241 -18.38 -15.68 -18.98
CA ALA A 241 -17.86 -16.94 -18.46
C ALA A 241 -18.98 -17.91 -18.04
N LEU A 242 -20.06 -17.42 -17.40
CA LEU A 242 -21.23 -18.25 -17.09
C LEU A 242 -21.88 -18.83 -18.36
N LEU A 243 -22.10 -18.00 -19.38
CA LEU A 243 -22.63 -18.47 -20.65
C LEU A 243 -21.67 -19.45 -21.33
N SER A 244 -20.36 -19.28 -21.14
CA SER A 244 -19.36 -20.23 -21.63
C SER A 244 -19.42 -21.58 -20.91
N MET A 245 -19.76 -21.62 -19.61
CA MET A 245 -20.04 -22.88 -18.90
C MET A 245 -21.26 -23.58 -19.47
N LEU A 246 -22.35 -22.85 -19.78
CA LEU A 246 -23.52 -23.43 -20.46
C LEU A 246 -23.19 -23.93 -21.86
N ASN A 247 -22.41 -23.17 -22.63
CA ASN A 247 -21.92 -23.59 -23.93
C ASN A 247 -21.08 -24.86 -23.87
N ALA A 248 -20.21 -25.01 -22.87
CA ALA A 248 -19.43 -26.23 -22.69
C ALA A 248 -20.33 -27.46 -22.49
N LEU A 249 -21.44 -27.31 -21.76
CA LEU A 249 -22.46 -28.35 -21.60
C LEU A 249 -23.24 -28.57 -22.92
N LEU A 250 -23.55 -27.50 -23.66
CA LEU A 250 -24.17 -27.56 -25.00
C LEU A 250 -23.33 -28.37 -25.98
N ARG A 251 -22.01 -28.13 -26.03
CA ARG A 251 -21.05 -28.86 -26.88
C ARG A 251 -20.97 -30.36 -26.54
N ARG A 252 -21.43 -30.76 -25.34
CA ARG A 252 -21.56 -32.16 -24.91
C ARG A 252 -22.99 -32.70 -25.09
N GLY A 253 -23.85 -31.96 -25.79
CA GLY A 253 -25.23 -32.35 -26.14
C GLY A 253 -26.25 -32.18 -25.02
N LEU A 254 -25.93 -31.41 -23.98
CA LEU A 254 -26.86 -31.06 -22.90
C LEU A 254 -27.54 -29.73 -23.22
N PHE A 255 -28.77 -29.51 -22.73
CA PHE A 255 -29.48 -28.22 -22.90
C PHE A 255 -29.60 -27.75 -24.37
N THR A 256 -29.83 -28.66 -25.32
CA THR A 256 -29.90 -28.36 -26.76
C THR A 256 -31.25 -27.78 -27.21
N ARG A 257 -32.23 -27.73 -26.31
CA ARG A 257 -33.59 -27.22 -26.53
C ARG A 257 -34.15 -26.69 -25.20
N PRO A 258 -35.04 -25.68 -25.20
CA PRO A 258 -35.52 -25.03 -23.97
C PRO A 258 -36.13 -25.97 -22.93
N GLU A 259 -36.80 -27.04 -23.38
CA GLU A 259 -37.46 -28.03 -22.55
C GLU A 259 -36.54 -29.17 -22.07
N ALA A 260 -35.27 -29.18 -22.49
CA ALA A 260 -34.30 -30.19 -22.06
C ALA A 260 -34.07 -30.12 -20.54
N ARG A 261 -34.04 -31.30 -19.92
CA ARG A 261 -33.88 -31.47 -18.47
C ARG A 261 -32.90 -32.58 -18.19
N HIS A 262 -31.89 -32.30 -17.37
CA HIS A 262 -30.84 -33.24 -17.04
C HIS A 262 -30.64 -33.30 -15.54
N ASP A 263 -30.51 -34.48 -14.95
CA ASP A 263 -30.03 -34.58 -13.58
C ASP A 263 -28.50 -34.45 -13.52
N THR A 264 -27.95 -34.20 -12.33
CA THR A 264 -26.51 -34.00 -12.17
C THR A 264 -25.69 -35.23 -12.56
N ALA A 265 -26.18 -36.45 -12.36
CA ALA A 265 -25.43 -37.65 -12.74
C ALA A 265 -25.36 -37.79 -14.27
N GLU A 266 -26.45 -37.50 -14.97
CA GLU A 266 -26.48 -37.44 -16.44
C GLU A 266 -25.51 -36.38 -16.97
N ILE A 267 -25.49 -35.19 -16.36
CA ILE A 267 -24.59 -34.10 -16.77
C ILE A 267 -23.13 -34.54 -16.67
N LEU A 268 -22.70 -35.05 -15.51
CA LEU A 268 -21.32 -35.46 -15.29
C LEU A 268 -20.90 -36.59 -16.25
N LEU A 269 -21.79 -37.56 -16.50
CA LEU A 269 -21.53 -38.67 -17.40
C LEU A 269 -21.43 -38.21 -18.86
N ARG A 270 -22.43 -37.47 -19.36
CA ARG A 270 -22.50 -37.06 -20.78
C ARG A 270 -21.46 -36.01 -21.14
N ALA A 271 -21.15 -35.11 -20.21
CA ALA A 271 -20.06 -34.15 -20.39
C ALA A 271 -18.67 -34.77 -20.24
N LYS A 272 -18.59 -36.08 -19.90
CA LYS A 272 -17.34 -36.82 -19.69
C LYS A 272 -16.43 -36.16 -18.66
N VAL A 273 -17.01 -35.68 -17.56
CA VAL A 273 -16.27 -34.96 -16.53
C VAL A 273 -15.32 -35.92 -15.82
N ALA A 274 -14.03 -35.57 -15.76
CA ALA A 274 -13.03 -36.31 -15.00
C ALA A 274 -13.41 -36.32 -13.50
N GLU A 275 -13.09 -37.40 -12.79
CA GLU A 275 -13.47 -37.58 -11.38
C GLU A 275 -13.00 -36.40 -10.50
N GLU A 276 -11.76 -35.96 -10.69
CA GLU A 276 -11.15 -34.81 -10.02
C GLU A 276 -11.88 -33.48 -10.27
N HIS A 277 -12.59 -33.33 -11.40
CA HIS A 277 -13.30 -32.11 -11.75
C HIS A 277 -14.79 -32.14 -11.38
N GLN A 278 -15.35 -33.28 -10.96
CA GLN A 278 -16.77 -33.37 -10.63
C GLN A 278 -17.22 -32.39 -9.52
N PRO A 279 -16.44 -32.14 -8.44
CA PRO A 279 -16.81 -31.13 -7.44
C PRO A 279 -16.97 -29.73 -8.04
N LEU A 280 -16.04 -29.32 -8.91
CA LEU A 280 -16.08 -28.04 -9.61
C LEU A 280 -17.32 -27.93 -10.51
N ILE A 281 -17.66 -28.98 -11.27
CA ILE A 281 -18.84 -28.95 -12.14
C ILE A 281 -20.15 -28.95 -11.33
N ARG A 282 -20.20 -29.60 -10.16
CA ARG A 282 -21.35 -29.45 -9.24
C ARG A 282 -21.45 -28.02 -8.71
N ARG A 283 -20.32 -27.34 -8.48
CA ARG A 283 -20.32 -25.91 -8.13
C ARG A 283 -20.80 -25.04 -9.29
N TRP A 284 -20.40 -25.33 -10.54
CA TRP A 284 -20.92 -24.62 -11.73
C TRP A 284 -22.44 -24.67 -11.80
N LEU A 285 -23.05 -25.85 -11.63
CA LEU A 285 -24.52 -25.97 -11.68
C LEU A 285 -25.23 -25.10 -10.63
N ARG A 286 -24.66 -24.99 -9.43
CA ARG A 286 -25.18 -24.11 -8.37
C ARG A 286 -24.99 -22.64 -8.71
N VAL A 287 -23.80 -22.24 -9.16
CA VAL A 287 -23.53 -20.83 -9.52
C VAL A 287 -24.37 -20.38 -10.71
N LEU A 288 -24.58 -21.26 -11.70
CA LEU A 288 -25.50 -20.99 -12.81
C LEU A 288 -26.96 -20.82 -12.32
N GLU A 289 -27.38 -21.56 -11.28
CA GLU A 289 -28.69 -21.35 -10.65
C GLU A 289 -28.77 -20.05 -9.85
N GLU A 290 -27.73 -19.72 -9.08
CA GLU A 290 -27.61 -18.46 -8.33
C GLU A 290 -27.74 -17.25 -9.25
N HIS A 291 -27.25 -17.36 -10.50
CA HIS A 291 -27.35 -16.32 -11.54
C HIS A 291 -28.58 -16.44 -12.45
N GLY A 292 -29.51 -17.36 -12.14
CA GLY A 292 -30.75 -17.55 -12.90
C GLY A 292 -30.58 -18.12 -14.32
N LEU A 293 -29.42 -18.68 -14.63
CA LEU A 293 -29.11 -19.30 -15.93
C LEU A 293 -29.50 -20.78 -15.97
N LEU A 294 -29.56 -21.44 -14.81
CA LEU A 294 -30.20 -22.73 -14.61
C LEU A 294 -31.36 -22.59 -13.61
N HIS A 295 -32.37 -23.42 -13.78
CA HIS A 295 -33.45 -23.59 -12.81
C HIS A 295 -33.62 -25.06 -12.45
N ARG A 296 -33.92 -25.32 -11.18
CA ARG A 296 -34.34 -26.64 -10.72
C ARG A 296 -35.79 -26.94 -11.04
N ASP A 297 -36.00 -28.15 -11.53
CA ASP A 297 -37.30 -28.77 -11.72
C ASP A 297 -37.25 -30.17 -11.08
N GLY A 298 -37.59 -30.23 -9.79
CA GLY A 298 -37.30 -31.37 -8.94
C GLY A 298 -35.79 -31.61 -8.81
N ALA A 299 -35.33 -32.80 -9.19
CA ALA A 299 -33.90 -33.17 -9.17
C ALA A 299 -33.16 -32.85 -10.48
N ARG A 300 -33.83 -32.21 -11.45
CA ARG A 300 -33.27 -31.93 -12.78
C ARG A 300 -33.04 -30.44 -12.98
N TRP A 301 -32.06 -30.12 -13.81
CA TRP A 301 -31.69 -28.78 -14.24
C TRP A 301 -32.29 -28.49 -15.61
N ARG A 302 -32.74 -27.26 -15.81
CA ARG A 302 -33.16 -26.70 -17.11
C ARG A 302 -32.47 -25.37 -17.34
N ALA A 303 -32.00 -25.11 -18.56
CA ALA A 303 -31.48 -23.81 -18.95
C ALA A 303 -32.60 -22.76 -19.04
N ALA A 304 -32.36 -21.59 -18.46
CA ALA A 304 -33.26 -20.44 -18.56
C ALA A 304 -33.10 -19.63 -19.85
N PRO A 305 -31.87 -19.30 -20.34
CA PRO A 305 -31.70 -18.54 -21.58
C PRO A 305 -32.07 -19.37 -22.82
N ALA A 306 -32.29 -18.68 -23.93
CA ALA A 306 -32.51 -19.34 -25.21
C ALA A 306 -31.20 -19.99 -25.69
N VAL A 307 -31.28 -21.09 -26.44
CA VAL A 307 -30.08 -21.83 -26.89
C VAL A 307 -29.16 -20.91 -27.70
N GLU A 308 -29.76 -20.01 -28.47
CA GLU A 308 -29.10 -19.01 -29.30
C GLU A 308 -28.16 -18.09 -28.50
N ASP A 309 -28.46 -17.84 -27.23
CA ASP A 309 -27.73 -16.91 -26.35
C ASP A 309 -26.37 -17.46 -25.88
N TYR A 310 -26.17 -18.77 -25.92
CA TYR A 310 -24.93 -19.45 -25.50
C TYR A 310 -24.38 -20.39 -26.58
N THR A 311 -24.68 -20.12 -27.85
CA THR A 311 -24.00 -20.75 -29.00
C THR A 311 -22.55 -20.27 -29.12
N ASP A 312 -21.73 -21.01 -29.88
CA ASP A 312 -20.36 -20.61 -30.20
C ASP A 312 -20.31 -19.22 -30.88
N ASP A 313 -21.24 -18.97 -31.81
CA ASP A 313 -21.35 -17.68 -32.50
C ASP A 313 -21.75 -16.53 -31.55
N ALA A 314 -22.66 -16.80 -30.60
CA ALA A 314 -23.06 -15.81 -29.61
C ALA A 314 -21.91 -15.46 -28.67
N LEU A 315 -21.18 -16.47 -28.19
CA LEU A 315 -20.01 -16.27 -27.35
C LEU A 315 -18.87 -15.60 -28.10
N ALA A 316 -18.62 -15.94 -29.36
CA ALA A 316 -17.61 -15.26 -30.17
C ALA A 316 -17.88 -13.75 -30.23
N ARG A 317 -19.13 -13.34 -30.49
CA ARG A 317 -19.53 -11.92 -30.48
C ARG A 317 -19.39 -11.27 -29.10
N ALA A 318 -19.76 -11.98 -28.03
CA ALA A 318 -19.63 -11.48 -26.66
C ALA A 318 -18.17 -11.26 -26.26
N TRP A 319 -17.30 -12.23 -26.55
CA TRP A 319 -15.86 -12.15 -26.32
C TRP A 319 -15.19 -11.08 -27.16
N ASP A 320 -15.54 -10.93 -28.45
CA ASP A 320 -15.00 -9.85 -29.29
C ASP A 320 -15.37 -8.46 -28.77
N GLY A 321 -16.58 -8.32 -28.21
CA GLY A 321 -16.99 -7.10 -27.52
C GLY A 321 -16.17 -6.85 -26.27
N LEU A 322 -16.07 -7.86 -25.41
CA LEU A 322 -15.35 -7.78 -24.15
C LEU A 322 -13.85 -7.50 -24.35
N GLU A 323 -13.23 -8.09 -25.36
CA GLU A 323 -11.81 -7.88 -25.69
C GLU A 323 -11.54 -6.42 -26.11
N ARG A 324 -12.45 -5.82 -26.88
CA ARG A 324 -12.37 -4.39 -27.23
C ARG A 324 -12.47 -3.52 -25.99
N ASP A 325 -13.46 -3.77 -25.15
CA ASP A 325 -13.72 -2.95 -23.96
C ASP A 325 -12.60 -3.09 -22.92
N TRP A 326 -12.09 -4.31 -22.70
CA TRP A 326 -10.94 -4.56 -21.82
C TRP A 326 -9.67 -3.87 -22.29
N ARG A 327 -9.41 -3.84 -23.60
CA ARG A 327 -8.27 -3.14 -24.17
C ARG A 327 -8.38 -1.63 -23.96
N ILE A 328 -9.58 -1.07 -24.07
CA ILE A 328 -9.85 0.34 -23.78
C ILE A 328 -9.62 0.64 -22.30
N ASP A 329 -10.11 -0.23 -21.41
CA ASP A 329 -10.05 -0.04 -19.96
C ASP A 329 -8.64 -0.23 -19.37
N THR A 330 -7.95 -1.30 -19.77
CA THR A 330 -6.67 -1.71 -19.15
C THR A 330 -5.43 -1.35 -19.98
N GLY A 331 -5.59 -1.11 -21.28
CA GLY A 331 -4.50 -1.03 -22.26
C GLY A 331 -3.86 -2.38 -22.60
N GLY A 332 -4.33 -3.47 -22.00
CA GLY A 332 -3.82 -4.83 -22.17
C GLY A 332 -4.77 -5.77 -22.91
N ASN A 333 -4.38 -7.03 -23.04
CA ASN A 333 -5.21 -8.07 -23.67
C ASN A 333 -4.97 -9.48 -23.10
N GLY A 334 -3.89 -9.70 -22.36
CA GLY A 334 -3.47 -11.04 -21.94
C GLY A 334 -4.50 -11.69 -21.01
N THR A 335 -5.12 -10.92 -20.11
CA THR A 335 -6.13 -11.45 -19.17
C THR A 335 -7.37 -11.95 -19.89
N ILE A 336 -7.91 -11.18 -20.83
CA ILE A 336 -9.08 -11.59 -21.62
C ILE A 336 -8.74 -12.68 -22.62
N ALA A 337 -7.57 -12.62 -23.26
CA ALA A 337 -7.10 -13.70 -24.14
C ALA A 337 -6.98 -15.03 -23.37
N TYR A 338 -6.46 -14.99 -22.14
CA TYR A 338 -6.41 -16.16 -21.26
C TYR A 338 -7.82 -16.66 -20.90
N ALA A 339 -8.71 -15.78 -20.44
CA ALA A 339 -10.08 -16.15 -20.09
C ALA A 339 -10.84 -16.77 -21.29
N ARG A 340 -10.73 -16.16 -22.47
CA ARG A 340 -11.31 -16.66 -23.72
C ARG A 340 -10.74 -18.03 -24.10
N SER A 341 -9.41 -18.18 -24.09
CA SER A 341 -8.77 -19.46 -24.45
C SER A 341 -9.19 -20.61 -23.52
N ASN A 342 -9.32 -20.34 -22.21
CA ASN A 342 -9.83 -21.34 -21.26
C ASN A 342 -11.29 -21.69 -21.55
N THR A 343 -12.14 -20.69 -21.80
CA THR A 343 -13.55 -20.92 -22.10
C THR A 343 -13.77 -21.74 -23.38
N GLU A 344 -12.95 -21.51 -24.41
CA GLU A 344 -12.95 -22.29 -25.65
C GLU A 344 -12.52 -23.76 -25.42
N CYS A 345 -11.64 -24.01 -24.44
CA CYS A 345 -11.14 -25.34 -24.07
C CYS A 345 -11.96 -26.06 -22.98
N LEU A 346 -13.05 -25.46 -22.47
CA LEU A 346 -13.78 -26.00 -21.31
C LEU A 346 -14.20 -27.47 -21.46
N PRO A 347 -14.75 -27.95 -22.60
CA PRO A 347 -15.11 -29.36 -22.72
C PRO A 347 -13.94 -30.31 -22.43
N ASP A 348 -12.73 -29.94 -22.84
CA ASP A 348 -11.54 -30.78 -22.73
C ASP A 348 -10.84 -30.58 -21.37
N LEU A 349 -10.92 -29.38 -20.77
CA LEU A 349 -10.56 -29.15 -19.37
C LEU A 349 -11.43 -29.99 -18.43
N MET A 350 -12.76 -29.94 -18.61
CA MET A 350 -13.72 -30.74 -17.84
C MET A 350 -13.39 -32.25 -17.91
N ALA A 351 -12.97 -32.72 -19.08
CA ALA A 351 -12.62 -34.12 -19.32
C ALA A 351 -11.19 -34.50 -18.88
N GLY A 352 -10.39 -33.56 -18.36
CA GLY A 352 -8.99 -33.81 -17.98
C GLY A 352 -8.06 -34.04 -19.17
N GLN A 353 -8.50 -33.69 -20.39
CA GLN A 353 -7.71 -33.86 -21.61
C GLN A 353 -6.72 -32.71 -21.83
N VAL A 354 -7.02 -31.53 -21.28
CA VAL A 354 -6.14 -30.36 -21.24
C VAL A 354 -5.87 -30.01 -19.78
N ARG A 355 -4.61 -29.69 -19.45
CA ARG A 355 -4.25 -29.20 -18.11
C ARG A 355 -4.29 -27.67 -18.08
N ALA A 356 -5.03 -27.08 -17.15
CA ALA A 356 -5.17 -25.62 -17.03
C ALA A 356 -3.83 -24.87 -16.89
N VAL A 357 -2.86 -25.48 -16.20
CA VAL A 357 -1.51 -24.91 -16.05
C VAL A 357 -0.80 -24.67 -17.39
N HIS A 358 -1.08 -25.49 -18.42
CA HIS A 358 -0.51 -25.29 -19.76
C HIS A 358 -1.13 -24.12 -20.51
N LEU A 359 -2.36 -23.74 -20.17
CA LEU A 359 -3.02 -22.56 -20.73
C LEU A 359 -2.52 -21.29 -20.06
N LEU A 360 -2.09 -21.36 -18.79
CA LEU A 360 -1.52 -20.22 -18.07
C LEU A 360 -0.04 -20.00 -18.40
N PHE A 361 0.72 -21.07 -18.62
CA PHE A 361 2.14 -21.04 -18.98
C PHE A 361 2.40 -21.73 -20.33
N PRO A 362 1.88 -21.18 -21.45
CA PRO A 362 2.09 -21.77 -22.77
C PRO A 362 3.59 -21.78 -23.07
N GLU A 363 4.11 -22.96 -23.43
CA GLU A 363 5.55 -23.16 -23.71
C GLU A 363 6.47 -22.76 -22.53
N GLY A 364 5.93 -22.70 -21.30
CA GLY A 364 6.65 -22.25 -20.11
C GLY A 364 6.79 -20.73 -19.97
N ARG A 365 6.15 -19.95 -20.84
CA ARG A 365 6.17 -18.48 -20.80
C ARG A 365 5.26 -17.93 -19.71
N THR A 366 5.65 -16.80 -19.12
CA THR A 366 4.89 -16.16 -18.02
C THR A 366 4.00 -15.01 -18.46
N ASP A 367 3.96 -14.64 -19.75
CA ASP A 367 3.27 -13.43 -20.22
C ASP A 367 1.80 -13.35 -19.77
N LEU A 368 1.07 -14.48 -19.85
CA LEU A 368 -0.33 -14.52 -19.42
C LEU A 368 -0.43 -14.38 -17.90
N ALA A 369 0.35 -15.13 -17.13
CA ALA A 369 0.39 -14.96 -15.68
C ALA A 369 0.72 -13.51 -15.29
N CYS A 370 1.69 -12.89 -15.95
CA CYS A 370 2.03 -11.48 -15.74
C CYS A 370 0.87 -10.54 -16.07
N ALA A 371 0.15 -10.80 -17.16
CA ALA A 371 -1.03 -10.04 -17.55
C ALA A 371 -2.15 -10.15 -16.51
N LEU A 372 -2.47 -11.36 -16.04
CA LEU A 372 -3.50 -11.59 -15.02
C LEU A 372 -3.28 -10.75 -13.76
N TYR A 373 -2.02 -10.63 -13.31
CA TYR A 373 -1.71 -9.89 -12.09
C TYR A 373 -1.46 -8.38 -12.32
N ARG A 374 -1.23 -7.92 -13.56
CA ARG A 374 -0.84 -6.51 -13.84
C ARG A 374 -1.87 -5.70 -14.63
N GLU A 375 -2.65 -6.35 -15.49
CA GLU A 375 -3.62 -5.66 -16.36
C GLU A 375 -4.86 -5.18 -15.60
N PRO A 376 -5.51 -5.98 -14.73
CA PRO A 376 -6.74 -5.56 -14.08
C PRO A 376 -6.55 -4.27 -13.29
N VAL A 377 -7.50 -3.33 -13.46
CA VAL A 377 -7.47 -2.04 -12.75
C VAL A 377 -7.55 -2.24 -11.23
N SER A 378 -8.27 -3.27 -10.75
CA SER A 378 -8.28 -3.66 -9.34
C SER A 378 -6.90 -4.06 -8.82
N ALA A 379 -6.15 -4.88 -9.57
CA ALA A 379 -4.79 -5.27 -9.20
C ALA A 379 -3.84 -4.07 -9.19
N ARG A 380 -3.96 -3.18 -10.18
CA ARG A 380 -3.22 -1.92 -10.24
C ARG A 380 -3.47 -1.02 -9.03
N TYR A 381 -4.71 -0.95 -8.57
CA TYR A 381 -5.08 -0.26 -7.34
C TYR A 381 -4.43 -0.93 -6.12
N GLN A 382 -4.56 -2.25 -6.00
CA GLN A 382 -4.00 -3.02 -4.89
C GLN A 382 -2.48 -2.84 -4.76
N HIS A 383 -1.74 -2.93 -5.86
CA HIS A 383 -0.28 -2.75 -5.86
C HIS A 383 0.13 -1.34 -5.44
N ARG A 384 -0.53 -0.31 -5.96
CA ARG A 384 -0.27 1.09 -5.59
C ARG A 384 -0.60 1.37 -4.14
N MET A 385 -1.72 0.84 -3.67
CA MET A 385 -2.15 1.00 -2.29
C MET A 385 -1.18 0.30 -1.33
N ALA A 386 -0.81 -0.95 -1.61
CA ALA A 386 0.23 -1.66 -0.85
C ALA A 386 1.55 -0.88 -0.86
N ALA A 387 1.98 -0.37 -2.02
CA ALA A 387 3.19 0.44 -2.14
C ALA A 387 3.12 1.73 -1.32
N ALA A 388 2.03 2.48 -1.41
CA ALA A 388 1.83 3.72 -0.66
C ALA A 388 1.90 3.47 0.86
N MET A 389 1.20 2.45 1.34
CA MET A 389 1.16 2.13 2.78
C MET A 389 2.51 1.62 3.30
N VAL A 390 3.16 0.71 2.58
CA VAL A 390 4.46 0.17 2.98
C VAL A 390 5.56 1.24 2.89
N SER A 391 5.50 2.11 1.88
CA SER A 391 6.43 3.24 1.77
C SER A 391 6.25 4.24 2.90
N ARG A 392 5.00 4.43 3.37
CA ARG A 392 4.76 5.26 4.55
C ARG A 392 5.34 4.65 5.82
N ILE A 393 5.16 3.35 6.03
CA ILE A 393 5.77 2.61 7.14
C ILE A 393 7.30 2.76 7.10
N ALA A 394 7.90 2.71 5.91
CA ALA A 394 9.34 2.90 5.73
C ALA A 394 9.80 4.34 5.96
N ALA A 395 9.03 5.34 5.52
CA ALA A 395 9.34 6.75 5.75
C ALA A 395 9.30 7.12 7.25
N ASP A 396 8.39 6.51 8.01
CA ASP A 396 8.27 6.73 9.46
C ASP A 396 9.18 5.81 10.29
N TRP A 397 9.99 4.95 9.64
CA TRP A 397 10.91 4.07 10.32
C TRP A 397 12.08 4.83 10.95
N SER A 398 12.20 4.73 12.27
CA SER A 398 13.26 5.37 13.08
C SER A 398 14.17 4.35 13.79
N GLY A 399 14.09 3.08 13.41
CA GLY A 399 14.90 2.02 14.01
C GLY A 399 16.38 2.15 13.64
N GLN A 400 17.26 1.72 14.54
CA GLN A 400 18.72 1.70 14.30
C GLN A 400 19.17 0.62 13.30
N ALA A 401 18.32 -0.40 13.09
CA ALA A 401 18.55 -1.45 12.11
C ALA A 401 17.73 -1.19 10.83
N PRO A 402 18.09 -1.80 9.68
CA PRO A 402 17.26 -1.75 8.49
C PRO A 402 15.84 -2.26 8.77
N LEU A 403 14.84 -1.63 8.15
CA LEU A 403 13.47 -2.14 8.15
C LEU A 403 13.45 -3.46 7.36
N ARG A 404 13.00 -4.54 8.01
CA ARG A 404 13.00 -5.89 7.45
C ARG A 404 11.61 -6.24 6.94
N LEU A 405 11.50 -6.45 5.63
CA LEU A 405 10.27 -6.80 4.94
C LEU A 405 10.36 -8.23 4.39
N LEU A 406 9.25 -8.96 4.47
CA LEU A 406 9.08 -10.25 3.81
C LEU A 406 7.89 -10.18 2.86
N GLU A 407 8.12 -10.40 1.57
CA GLU A 407 7.06 -10.64 0.60
C GLU A 407 6.93 -12.13 0.33
N VAL A 408 5.73 -12.64 0.58
CA VAL A 408 5.39 -14.05 0.53
C VAL A 408 4.59 -14.35 -0.74
N GLY A 409 5.04 -15.33 -1.51
CA GLY A 409 4.42 -15.68 -2.79
C GLY A 409 4.52 -14.55 -3.81
N ALA A 410 5.69 -13.93 -3.90
CA ALA A 410 5.93 -12.80 -4.78
C ALA A 410 5.72 -13.15 -6.26
N GLY A 411 5.82 -14.43 -6.63
CA GLY A 411 5.48 -14.94 -7.95
C GLY A 411 6.16 -14.18 -9.08
N THR A 412 5.35 -13.69 -10.02
CA THR A 412 5.81 -12.87 -11.15
C THR A 412 6.38 -11.51 -10.76
N GLY A 413 6.40 -11.12 -9.47
CA GLY A 413 6.89 -9.83 -8.99
C GLY A 413 5.93 -8.66 -9.18
N ALA A 414 4.65 -8.92 -9.48
CA ALA A 414 3.68 -7.89 -9.85
C ALA A 414 3.47 -6.83 -8.73
N THR A 415 3.44 -7.26 -7.47
CA THR A 415 3.38 -6.35 -6.32
C THR A 415 4.74 -5.68 -6.07
N SER A 416 5.82 -6.45 -6.15
CA SER A 416 7.21 -5.98 -5.97
C SER A 416 7.63 -4.88 -6.95
N GLU A 417 7.20 -4.95 -8.21
CA GLU A 417 7.51 -3.96 -9.25
C GLU A 417 7.04 -2.54 -8.87
N THR A 418 5.96 -2.44 -8.10
CA THR A 418 5.46 -1.15 -7.60
C THR A 418 6.09 -0.79 -6.26
N LEU A 419 6.30 -1.78 -5.39
CA LEU A 419 6.86 -1.59 -4.04
C LEU A 419 8.32 -1.16 -4.05
N LEU A 420 9.18 -1.85 -4.80
CA LEU A 420 10.64 -1.69 -4.69
C LEU A 420 11.13 -0.28 -5.11
N PRO A 421 10.66 0.31 -6.22
CA PRO A 421 11.00 1.70 -6.55
C PRO A 421 10.50 2.68 -5.49
N ALA A 422 9.26 2.51 -5.00
CA ALA A 422 8.65 3.39 -4.01
C ALA A 422 9.40 3.33 -2.67
N LEU A 423 9.79 2.13 -2.24
CA LEU A 423 10.62 1.89 -1.07
C LEU A 423 12.02 2.50 -1.22
N ALA A 424 12.68 2.30 -2.37
CA ALA A 424 13.99 2.87 -2.63
C ALA A 424 13.98 4.41 -2.54
N ALA A 425 12.90 5.04 -2.99
CA ALA A 425 12.73 6.50 -2.94
C ALA A 425 12.59 7.06 -1.52
N THR A 426 12.27 6.23 -0.51
CA THR A 426 12.15 6.69 0.88
C THR A 426 13.49 7.03 1.53
N GLY A 427 14.61 6.52 1.01
CA GLY A 427 15.93 6.63 1.65
C GLY A 427 16.07 5.83 2.95
N CYS A 428 15.07 5.03 3.33
CA CYS A 428 15.14 4.14 4.48
C CYS A 428 16.20 3.05 4.25
N ALA A 429 16.91 2.65 5.31
CA ALA A 429 17.70 1.43 5.27
C ALA A 429 16.75 0.22 5.24
N LEU A 430 16.89 -0.66 4.25
CA LEU A 430 15.95 -1.74 3.98
C LEU A 430 16.65 -3.10 3.93
N GLU A 431 15.90 -4.14 4.31
CA GLU A 431 16.20 -5.54 3.99
C GLU A 431 14.91 -6.19 3.49
N TYR A 432 14.81 -6.44 2.18
CA TYR A 432 13.57 -6.94 1.56
C TYR A 432 13.75 -8.40 1.13
N TRP A 433 12.92 -9.29 1.66
CA TRP A 433 12.93 -10.71 1.32
C TRP A 433 11.85 -10.99 0.28
N PHE A 434 12.26 -11.11 -0.98
CA PHE A 434 11.42 -11.57 -2.09
C PHE A 434 11.36 -13.10 -2.03
N THR A 435 10.18 -13.67 -1.74
CA THR A 435 10.05 -15.13 -1.55
C THR A 435 8.93 -15.77 -2.33
N ASP A 436 9.17 -17.01 -2.75
CA ASP A 436 8.20 -17.84 -3.45
C ASP A 436 8.49 -19.32 -3.19
N VAL A 437 7.47 -20.18 -3.23
CA VAL A 437 7.65 -21.64 -3.09
C VAL A 437 8.39 -22.22 -4.30
N SER A 438 8.18 -21.62 -5.47
CA SER A 438 8.72 -21.99 -6.76
C SER A 438 10.02 -21.27 -7.07
N ARG A 439 11.09 -22.06 -7.28
CA ARG A 439 12.38 -21.52 -7.70
C ARG A 439 12.34 -20.89 -9.09
N PHE A 440 11.39 -21.31 -9.93
CA PHE A 440 11.22 -20.77 -11.28
C PHE A 440 10.98 -19.25 -11.24
N PHE A 441 10.07 -18.77 -10.39
CA PHE A 441 9.80 -17.33 -10.27
C PHE A 441 10.98 -16.56 -9.68
N LEU A 442 11.64 -17.12 -8.66
CA LEU A 442 12.84 -16.52 -8.06
C LEU A 442 13.99 -16.33 -9.08
N ASP A 443 14.15 -17.30 -9.98
CA ASP A 443 15.17 -17.26 -11.04
C ASP A 443 14.76 -16.31 -12.18
N GLN A 444 13.48 -16.30 -12.55
CA GLN A 444 12.93 -15.46 -13.61
C GLN A 444 13.04 -13.96 -13.31
N GLU A 445 12.76 -13.55 -12.07
CA GLU A 445 12.79 -12.14 -11.66
C GLU A 445 14.19 -11.65 -11.24
N ALA A 446 15.19 -12.55 -11.21
CA ALA A 446 16.54 -12.26 -10.72
C ALA A 446 17.22 -11.06 -11.41
N GLY A 447 16.96 -10.88 -12.71
CA GLY A 447 17.62 -9.88 -13.55
C GLY A 447 17.32 -8.44 -13.11
N TRP A 448 16.03 -8.10 -12.99
CA TRP A 448 15.63 -6.74 -12.63
C TRP A 448 15.72 -6.49 -11.12
N LEU A 449 15.52 -7.53 -10.28
CA LEU A 449 15.71 -7.44 -8.84
C LEU A 449 17.15 -7.07 -8.45
N ALA A 450 18.15 -7.38 -9.29
CA ALA A 450 19.54 -7.00 -9.07
C ALA A 450 19.77 -5.47 -9.02
N ALA A 451 18.83 -4.66 -9.50
CA ALA A 451 18.87 -3.21 -9.36
C ALA A 451 18.66 -2.73 -7.91
N TYR A 452 18.16 -3.60 -7.02
CA TYR A 452 17.83 -3.28 -5.64
C TYR A 452 18.75 -4.05 -4.68
N PRO A 453 19.87 -3.46 -4.22
CA PRO A 453 20.88 -4.18 -3.43
C PRO A 453 20.39 -4.63 -2.04
N PHE A 454 19.28 -4.05 -1.56
CA PHE A 454 18.63 -4.45 -0.32
C PHE A 454 17.70 -5.67 -0.47
N VAL A 455 17.51 -6.19 -1.68
CA VAL A 455 16.64 -7.36 -1.95
C VAL A 455 17.41 -8.67 -1.80
N ARG A 456 16.82 -9.60 -1.05
CA ARG A 456 17.25 -11.00 -0.93
C ARG A 456 16.16 -11.89 -1.52
N ARG A 457 16.56 -12.87 -2.32
CA ARG A 457 15.64 -13.88 -2.88
C ARG A 457 15.77 -15.18 -2.09
N CYS A 458 14.66 -15.74 -1.62
CA CYS A 458 14.65 -16.99 -0.87
C CYS A 458 13.41 -17.82 -1.19
N ARG A 459 13.45 -19.14 -0.94
CA ARG A 459 12.25 -19.97 -0.99
C ARG A 459 11.50 -19.87 0.33
N TYR A 460 10.18 -19.73 0.26
CA TYR A 460 9.31 -19.74 1.43
C TYR A 460 7.98 -20.41 1.06
N ASP A 461 7.51 -21.31 1.90
CA ASP A 461 6.25 -22.05 1.76
C ASP A 461 5.28 -21.60 2.87
N ILE A 462 4.14 -21.04 2.49
CA ILE A 462 3.10 -20.56 3.41
C ILE A 462 2.40 -21.68 4.18
N ASP A 463 2.50 -22.92 3.72
CA ASP A 463 1.89 -24.08 4.35
C ASP A 463 2.84 -24.78 5.34
N LEU A 464 4.02 -24.19 5.64
CA LEU A 464 4.99 -24.74 6.59
C LEU A 464 5.31 -23.75 7.72
N PRO A 465 5.55 -24.24 8.96
CA PRO A 465 5.96 -23.38 10.07
C PRO A 465 7.22 -22.55 9.77
N PRO A 466 7.29 -21.26 10.14
CA PRO A 466 8.43 -20.40 9.80
C PRO A 466 9.76 -20.89 10.37
N ILE A 467 9.74 -21.43 11.59
CA ILE A 467 10.93 -21.97 12.26
C ILE A 467 11.54 -23.15 11.51
N ALA A 468 10.72 -23.99 10.87
CA ALA A 468 11.17 -25.12 10.07
C ALA A 468 11.86 -24.68 8.77
N GLN A 469 11.63 -23.42 8.37
CA GLN A 469 12.21 -22.78 7.19
C GLN A 469 13.37 -21.84 7.55
N GLY A 470 13.78 -21.81 8.83
CA GLY A 470 14.92 -21.02 9.30
C GLY A 470 14.59 -19.58 9.71
N HIS A 471 13.32 -19.23 9.88
CA HIS A 471 12.89 -17.91 10.32
C HIS A 471 12.42 -17.94 11.78
N ALA A 472 13.05 -17.12 12.63
CA ALA A 472 12.66 -16.98 14.03
C ALA A 472 11.41 -16.08 14.17
N ALA A 473 10.66 -16.27 15.26
CA ALA A 473 9.55 -15.39 15.59
C ALA A 473 10.03 -13.93 15.74
N GLY A 474 9.20 -12.98 15.33
CA GLY A 474 9.49 -11.55 15.42
C GLY A 474 10.64 -11.07 14.52
N SER A 475 11.00 -11.82 13.48
CA SER A 475 12.13 -11.47 12.62
C SER A 475 11.84 -10.36 11.61
N PHE A 476 10.57 -10.05 11.33
CA PHE A 476 10.18 -9.05 10.33
C PHE A 476 9.37 -7.91 10.92
N ASP A 477 9.54 -6.73 10.33
CA ASP A 477 8.79 -5.53 10.67
C ASP A 477 7.52 -5.42 9.82
N VAL A 478 7.60 -5.86 8.56
CA VAL A 478 6.49 -5.90 7.62
C VAL A 478 6.45 -7.25 6.89
N VAL A 479 5.28 -7.85 6.81
CA VAL A 479 5.01 -9.03 5.99
C VAL A 479 3.96 -8.65 4.95
N ILE A 480 4.23 -8.97 3.70
CA ILE A 480 3.42 -8.67 2.52
C ILE A 480 3.02 -9.98 1.87
N ALA A 481 1.77 -10.14 1.47
CA ALA A 481 1.35 -11.25 0.60
C ALA A 481 0.34 -10.75 -0.43
N GLY A 482 0.76 -10.72 -1.70
CA GLY A 482 -0.04 -10.22 -2.80
C GLY A 482 -0.71 -11.35 -3.57
N GLY A 483 -1.96 -11.68 -3.21
CA GLY A 483 -2.76 -12.72 -3.87
C GLY A 483 -2.20 -14.13 -3.73
N ALA A 484 -1.44 -14.40 -2.67
CA ALA A 484 -0.74 -15.66 -2.44
C ALA A 484 -1.47 -16.58 -1.44
N LEU A 485 -2.25 -16.03 -0.50
CA LEU A 485 -2.92 -16.81 0.54
C LEU A 485 -4.16 -17.53 0.02
N ASN A 486 -4.71 -17.13 -1.13
CA ASN A 486 -5.71 -17.91 -1.85
C ASN A 486 -5.23 -19.33 -2.21
N ALA A 487 -3.92 -19.54 -2.40
CA ALA A 487 -3.31 -20.82 -2.72
C ALA A 487 -2.92 -21.63 -1.46
N ALA A 488 -3.02 -21.03 -0.26
CA ALA A 488 -2.77 -21.73 0.99
C ALA A 488 -3.75 -22.89 1.14
N ARG A 489 -3.28 -24.02 1.68
CA ARG A 489 -4.17 -25.14 2.03
C ARG A 489 -4.98 -24.83 3.28
N ASP A 490 -4.41 -24.09 4.22
CA ASP A 490 -5.06 -23.69 5.46
C ASP A 490 -4.73 -22.22 5.77
N THR A 491 -5.60 -21.31 5.34
CA THR A 491 -5.35 -19.87 5.49
C THR A 491 -5.27 -19.44 6.96
N ASP A 492 -6.00 -20.11 7.87
CA ASP A 492 -5.92 -19.85 9.31
C ASP A 492 -4.52 -20.14 9.85
N ALA A 493 -3.96 -21.30 9.51
CA ALA A 493 -2.61 -21.68 9.90
C ALA A 493 -1.56 -20.75 9.29
N SER A 494 -1.66 -20.47 7.98
CA SER A 494 -0.72 -19.59 7.28
C SER A 494 -0.71 -18.19 7.88
N VAL A 495 -1.87 -17.56 8.12
CA VAL A 495 -1.93 -16.20 8.72
C VAL A 495 -1.40 -16.20 10.16
N SER A 496 -1.66 -17.26 10.95
CA SER A 496 -1.08 -17.41 12.29
C SER A 496 0.46 -17.43 12.24
N TRP A 497 1.04 -18.15 11.29
CA TRP A 497 2.50 -18.19 11.10
C TRP A 497 3.08 -16.86 10.59
N LEU A 498 2.37 -16.17 9.70
CA LEU A 498 2.77 -14.82 9.27
C LEU A 498 2.73 -13.83 10.44
N ARG A 499 1.77 -13.95 11.36
CA ARG A 499 1.78 -13.17 12.59
C ARG A 499 2.97 -13.51 13.48
N GLU A 500 3.38 -14.78 13.57
CA GLU A 500 4.54 -15.19 14.39
C GLU A 500 5.84 -14.54 13.89
N LEU A 501 5.98 -14.41 12.57
CA LEU A 501 7.11 -13.73 11.92
C LEU A 501 7.18 -12.23 12.25
N LEU A 502 6.04 -11.60 12.52
CA LEU A 502 5.97 -10.17 12.84
C LEU A 502 6.43 -9.89 14.27
N ARG A 503 7.30 -8.90 14.43
CA ARG A 503 7.62 -8.33 15.74
C ARG A 503 6.38 -7.66 16.35
N PRO A 504 6.38 -7.36 17.67
CA PRO A 504 5.35 -6.51 18.27
C PRO A 504 5.22 -5.17 17.53
N GLY A 505 3.99 -4.80 17.16
CA GLY A 505 3.72 -3.60 16.35
C GLY A 505 4.09 -3.71 14.86
N GLY A 506 4.53 -4.86 14.38
CA GLY A 506 4.80 -5.13 12.95
C GLY A 506 3.52 -5.17 12.12
N TRP A 507 3.66 -4.98 10.80
CA TRP A 507 2.53 -4.85 9.87
C TRP A 507 2.35 -6.06 8.98
N LEU A 508 1.12 -6.53 8.85
CA LEU A 508 0.69 -7.45 7.81
C LEU A 508 -0.08 -6.68 6.73
N VAL A 509 0.38 -6.78 5.48
CA VAL A 509 -0.25 -6.16 4.30
C VAL A 509 -0.63 -7.27 3.32
N LEU A 510 -1.92 -7.50 3.14
CA LEU A 510 -2.43 -8.56 2.25
C LEU A 510 -3.19 -7.93 1.09
N THR A 511 -3.11 -8.52 -0.09
CA THR A 511 -4.05 -8.22 -1.18
C THR A 511 -4.74 -9.51 -1.60
N GLU A 512 -6.06 -9.60 -1.48
CA GLU A 512 -6.79 -10.86 -1.70
C GLU A 512 -8.19 -10.60 -2.27
N PRO A 513 -8.69 -11.50 -3.14
CA PRO A 513 -10.10 -11.50 -3.54
C PRO A 513 -10.99 -11.92 -2.36
N THR A 514 -12.19 -11.36 -2.32
CA THR A 514 -13.18 -11.56 -1.25
C THR A 514 -14.56 -11.96 -1.75
N ILE A 515 -14.70 -12.13 -3.06
CA ILE A 515 -15.91 -12.61 -3.73
C ILE A 515 -15.54 -13.68 -4.76
N GLU A 516 -16.52 -14.47 -5.20
CA GLU A 516 -16.30 -15.43 -6.28
C GLU A 516 -16.05 -14.73 -7.61
N GLU A 517 -14.97 -15.13 -8.27
CA GLU A 517 -14.63 -14.70 -9.62
C GLU A 517 -15.05 -15.80 -10.61
N VAL A 518 -16.20 -15.64 -11.23
CA VAL A 518 -16.79 -16.71 -12.05
C VAL A 518 -15.90 -17.10 -13.24
N TRP A 519 -15.16 -16.15 -13.81
CA TRP A 519 -14.22 -16.45 -14.89
C TRP A 519 -13.02 -17.28 -14.41
N VAL A 520 -12.65 -17.18 -13.12
CA VAL A 520 -11.64 -18.06 -12.48
C VAL A 520 -12.17 -19.48 -12.38
N MET A 521 -13.45 -19.66 -12.09
CA MET A 521 -14.10 -20.98 -12.09
C MET A 521 -14.10 -21.67 -13.46
N ALA A 522 -14.07 -20.88 -14.54
CA ALA A 522 -13.95 -21.36 -15.91
C ALA A 522 -12.48 -21.46 -16.39
N SER A 523 -11.49 -21.26 -15.51
CA SER A 523 -10.07 -21.27 -15.86
C SER A 523 -9.19 -21.88 -14.74
N GLN A 524 -8.64 -21.07 -13.85
CA GLN A 524 -7.65 -21.50 -12.84
C GLN A 524 -8.23 -22.50 -11.82
N ALA A 525 -9.54 -22.52 -11.59
CA ALA A 525 -10.16 -23.46 -10.64
C ALA A 525 -9.89 -24.94 -10.98
N PHE A 526 -9.57 -25.27 -12.23
CA PHE A 526 -9.15 -26.62 -12.64
C PHE A 526 -7.75 -27.02 -12.14
N MET A 527 -6.98 -26.11 -11.54
CA MET A 527 -5.64 -26.38 -10.99
C MET A 527 -5.45 -25.93 -9.54
N LEU A 528 -6.50 -25.45 -8.87
CA LEU A 528 -6.42 -25.05 -7.47
C LEU A 528 -6.38 -26.29 -6.56
N ALA A 529 -5.59 -26.19 -5.49
CA ALA A 529 -5.55 -27.22 -4.47
C ALA A 529 -6.84 -27.21 -3.62
N GLU A 530 -7.20 -28.37 -3.06
CA GLU A 530 -8.32 -28.47 -2.13
C GLU A 530 -8.02 -27.71 -0.83
N ALA A 531 -8.85 -26.73 -0.52
CA ALA A 531 -8.77 -25.95 0.72
C ALA A 531 -9.18 -26.81 1.93
N ARG A 532 -8.47 -26.65 3.05
CA ARG A 532 -8.69 -27.36 4.31
C ARG A 532 -9.30 -26.48 5.41
N ASP A 533 -9.54 -25.21 5.10
CA ASP A 533 -10.11 -24.19 5.97
C ASP A 533 -11.62 -23.96 5.72
N GLY A 534 -12.12 -22.80 6.13
CA GLY A 534 -13.52 -22.39 6.00
C GLY A 534 -14.11 -22.53 4.59
N ARG A 535 -13.31 -22.46 3.53
CA ARG A 535 -13.75 -22.60 2.12
C ARG A 535 -14.40 -23.94 1.83
N ARG A 536 -13.93 -25.02 2.47
CA ARG A 536 -14.48 -26.38 2.29
C ARG A 536 -15.94 -26.51 2.72
N HIS A 537 -16.42 -25.61 3.57
CA HIS A 537 -17.79 -25.65 4.09
C HIS A 537 -18.78 -24.93 3.19
N THR A 538 -18.31 -24.03 2.33
CA THR A 538 -19.12 -23.23 1.42
C THR A 538 -18.91 -23.59 -0.05
N ASP A 539 -18.00 -24.52 -0.34
CA ASP A 539 -17.50 -24.83 -1.69
C ASP A 539 -17.05 -23.57 -2.45
N ALA A 540 -16.50 -22.60 -1.70
CA ALA A 540 -16.04 -21.33 -2.23
C ALA A 540 -14.56 -21.43 -2.63
N THR A 541 -14.18 -20.74 -3.70
CA THR A 541 -12.80 -20.58 -4.16
C THR A 541 -12.03 -19.65 -3.23
N PHE A 542 -12.69 -18.57 -2.80
CA PHE A 542 -12.08 -17.49 -2.01
C PHE A 542 -12.79 -17.30 -0.67
N LEU A 543 -12.05 -16.79 0.31
CA LEU A 543 -12.65 -16.37 1.58
C LEU A 543 -13.43 -15.07 1.39
N SER A 544 -14.63 -15.00 1.93
CA SER A 544 -15.40 -13.76 2.01
C SER A 544 -14.74 -12.72 2.93
N LEU A 545 -15.10 -11.45 2.79
CA LEU A 545 -14.62 -10.39 3.67
C LEU A 545 -14.83 -10.69 5.17
N PRO A 546 -16.01 -11.17 5.64
CA PRO A 546 -16.18 -11.59 7.03
C PRO A 546 -15.25 -12.74 7.46
N GLN A 547 -14.95 -13.68 6.55
CA GLN A 547 -14.02 -14.78 6.85
C GLN A 547 -12.58 -14.27 6.98
N TRP A 548 -12.12 -13.39 6.10
CA TRP A 548 -10.83 -12.72 6.22
C TRP A 548 -10.70 -11.97 7.54
N HIS A 549 -11.71 -11.17 7.88
CA HIS A 549 -11.77 -10.48 9.16
C HIS A 549 -11.63 -11.44 10.36
N ALA A 550 -12.33 -12.56 10.33
CA ALA A 550 -12.27 -13.56 11.39
C ALA A 550 -10.92 -14.28 11.48
N VAL A 551 -10.27 -14.56 10.34
CA VAL A 551 -8.91 -15.14 10.30
C VAL A 551 -7.90 -14.18 10.94
N LEU A 552 -7.94 -12.89 10.58
CA LEU A 552 -7.05 -11.88 11.15
C LEU A 552 -7.25 -11.72 12.67
N ASP A 553 -8.50 -11.69 13.12
CA ASP A 553 -8.82 -11.60 14.57
C ASP A 553 -8.31 -12.83 15.33
N ARG A 554 -8.53 -14.04 14.80
CA ARG A 554 -8.06 -15.29 15.44
C ARG A 554 -6.53 -15.35 15.52
N ALA A 555 -5.83 -14.77 14.55
CA ALA A 555 -4.37 -14.66 14.57
C ALA A 555 -3.85 -13.59 15.55
N GLY A 556 -4.73 -12.82 16.20
CA GLY A 556 -4.36 -11.75 17.14
C GLY A 556 -3.84 -10.50 16.46
N LEU A 557 -4.25 -10.25 15.20
CA LEU A 557 -3.90 -9.05 14.45
C LEU A 557 -4.97 -7.99 14.61
N HIS A 558 -4.57 -6.77 14.93
CA HIS A 558 -5.46 -5.62 14.95
C HIS A 558 -5.67 -5.11 13.51
N ARG A 559 -6.88 -5.27 12.97
CA ARG A 559 -7.24 -4.73 11.66
C ARG A 559 -7.24 -3.20 11.68
N VAL A 560 -6.41 -2.60 10.84
CA VAL A 560 -6.27 -1.15 10.72
C VAL A 560 -7.17 -0.61 9.60
N ALA A 561 -7.16 -1.25 8.43
CA ALA A 561 -7.98 -0.84 7.29
C ALA A 561 -8.23 -1.99 6.32
N THR A 562 -9.32 -1.84 5.57
CA THR A 562 -9.63 -2.65 4.39
C THR A 562 -9.95 -1.68 3.26
N LEU A 563 -9.20 -1.77 2.16
CA LEU A 563 -9.25 -0.84 1.03
C LEU A 563 -9.51 -1.58 -0.29
N PRO A 564 -10.07 -0.94 -1.32
CA PRO A 564 -10.69 0.38 -1.25
C PRO A 564 -11.90 0.39 -0.29
N ARG A 565 -12.29 1.57 0.19
CA ARG A 565 -13.45 1.70 1.10
C ARG A 565 -14.74 1.24 0.40
N PRO A 566 -15.78 0.80 1.15
CA PRO A 566 -17.01 0.26 0.56
C PRO A 566 -17.76 1.19 -0.40
N ASP A 567 -17.56 2.50 -0.30
CA ASP A 567 -18.14 3.53 -1.17
C ASP A 567 -17.36 3.75 -2.48
N HIS A 568 -16.15 3.21 -2.57
CA HIS A 568 -15.34 3.29 -3.78
C HIS A 568 -15.87 2.32 -4.87
N PRO A 569 -15.95 2.71 -6.16
CA PRO A 569 -16.50 1.86 -7.21
C PRO A 569 -15.85 0.48 -7.32
N LEU A 570 -14.52 0.40 -7.21
CA LEU A 570 -13.77 -0.87 -7.29
C LEU A 570 -14.04 -1.82 -6.12
N ALA A 571 -14.62 -1.36 -4.99
CA ALA A 571 -14.96 -2.25 -3.88
C ALA A 571 -15.96 -3.34 -4.29
N ARG A 572 -16.78 -3.08 -5.32
CA ARG A 572 -17.71 -4.05 -5.92
C ARG A 572 -17.03 -5.28 -6.52
N LEU A 573 -15.76 -5.16 -6.92
CA LEU A 573 -14.98 -6.26 -7.49
C LEU A 573 -14.41 -7.18 -6.40
N GLY A 574 -14.47 -6.79 -5.13
CA GLY A 574 -14.03 -7.61 -4.00
C GLY A 574 -12.53 -7.91 -3.95
N HIS A 575 -11.69 -7.23 -4.73
CA HIS A 575 -10.23 -7.29 -4.63
C HIS A 575 -9.76 -6.25 -3.63
N LEU A 576 -9.41 -6.69 -2.42
CA LEU A 576 -9.14 -5.79 -1.30
C LEU A 576 -7.67 -5.81 -0.89
N VAL A 577 -7.25 -4.74 -0.22
CA VAL A 577 -6.00 -4.61 0.53
C VAL A 577 -6.35 -4.59 2.01
N PHE A 578 -5.79 -5.52 2.77
CA PHE A 578 -5.93 -5.57 4.22
C PHE A 578 -4.66 -5.05 4.87
N LEU A 579 -4.83 -4.11 5.81
CA LEU A 579 -3.76 -3.65 6.69
C LEU A 579 -4.08 -4.11 8.10
N ALA A 580 -3.19 -4.89 8.70
CA ALA A 580 -3.33 -5.33 10.07
C ALA A 580 -2.00 -5.20 10.81
N GLN A 581 -2.06 -5.05 12.14
CA GLN A 581 -0.88 -4.86 12.97
C GLN A 581 -0.83 -5.91 14.08
N ALA A 582 0.35 -6.46 14.33
CA ALA A 582 0.58 -7.29 15.50
C ALA A 582 0.50 -6.44 16.77
N GLY A 583 -0.10 -6.97 17.84
CA GLY A 583 -0.17 -6.27 19.14
C GLY A 583 1.20 -5.76 19.60
N ARG A 584 1.23 -4.55 20.16
CA ARG A 584 2.41 -4.04 20.87
C ARG A 584 2.40 -4.67 22.26
N GLU A 585 3.46 -5.39 22.64
CA GLU A 585 3.60 -5.79 24.04
C GLU A 585 3.72 -4.52 24.88
N GLU A 586 2.87 -4.37 25.91
CA GLU A 586 3.11 -3.37 26.94
C GLU A 586 4.41 -3.77 27.67
N PRO A 587 5.34 -2.83 27.91
CA PRO A 587 6.51 -3.14 28.70
C PRO A 587 6.06 -3.52 30.11
N THR A 588 6.27 -4.78 30.48
CA THR A 588 6.12 -5.30 31.84
C THR A 588 7.10 -4.66 32.81
#